data_AF-A0A975SBN4-F1
#
_entry.id   AF-A0A975SBN4-F1
#
_cell.length_a   1.000
_cell.length_b   1.000
_cell.length_c   1.000
_cell.angle_alpha   90.00
_cell.angle_beta   90.00
_cell.angle_gamma   90.00
#
_symmetry.space_group_name_H-M   'P 1'
#
loop_
_entity.id
_entity.type
_entity.pdbx_description
1 polymer ?
#
loop_
_entity_poly.entity_id
_entity_poly.type
_entity_poly.pdbx_seq_one_letter_code
_entity_poly.pdbx_strand_id
1 'polypeptide(L)'
;MSNLLKDLAKKADKNLRVGYESSDDVAEVGGGSYPASYLESIAVKLSHEKISSTQLEKDLLEVEIPIITRIKDNTIIFDMRTLASREFDLVLGSLKKIIKNKFV
;
A
#
# COMPACT_ATOMS: atom_id res chain seq x y z
N MET A 1 -7.70 -10.26 -9.56
CA MET A 1 -6.90 -9.46 -8.60
C MET A 1 -7.24 -7.97 -8.66
N SER A 2 -7.35 -7.35 -9.85
CA SER A 2 -7.63 -5.91 -10.04
C SER A 2 -8.97 -5.40 -9.47
N ASN A 3 -9.97 -6.28 -9.31
CA ASN A 3 -11.28 -5.89 -8.75
C ASN A 3 -11.29 -5.90 -7.22
N LEU A 4 -10.53 -6.80 -6.57
CA LEU A 4 -10.54 -6.96 -5.12
C LEU A 4 -10.10 -5.66 -4.42
N LEU A 5 -8.97 -5.10 -4.83
CA LEU A 5 -8.41 -3.88 -4.24
C LEU A 5 -9.22 -2.61 -4.58
N LYS A 6 -9.88 -2.57 -5.75
CA LYS A 6 -10.82 -1.49 -6.10
C LYS A 6 -12.05 -1.53 -5.20
N ASP A 7 -12.62 -2.71 -5.01
CA ASP A 7 -13.78 -2.93 -4.15
C ASP A 7 -13.45 -2.68 -2.68
N LEU A 8 -12.22 -3.00 -2.29
CA LEU A 8 -11.72 -2.85 -0.93
C LEU A 8 -11.54 -1.39 -0.51
N ALA A 9 -11.00 -0.54 -1.38
CA ALA A 9 -10.88 0.88 -1.07
C ALA A 9 -12.22 1.61 -1.11
N LYS A 10 -13.11 1.25 -2.04
CA LYS A 10 -14.49 1.76 -2.04
C LYS A 10 -15.24 1.39 -0.75
N LYS A 11 -14.97 0.20 -0.19
CA LYS A 11 -15.52 -0.23 1.11
C LYS A 11 -14.84 0.44 2.31
N ALA A 12 -13.66 1.04 2.14
CA ALA A 12 -12.92 1.67 3.23
C ALA A 12 -13.33 3.14 3.41
N ASP A 13 -13.33 3.94 2.35
CA ASP A 13 -13.77 5.34 2.37
C ASP A 13 -13.99 5.88 0.94
N LYS A 14 -15.00 6.72 0.72
CA LYS A 14 -15.27 7.34 -0.59
C LYS A 14 -14.21 8.35 -1.04
N ASN A 15 -13.43 8.89 -0.10
CA ASN A 15 -12.34 9.85 -0.34
C ASN A 15 -10.99 9.15 -0.52
N LEU A 16 -10.95 7.82 -0.47
CA LEU A 16 -9.76 7.01 -0.75
C LEU A 16 -9.69 6.72 -2.25
N ARG A 17 -8.60 7.15 -2.89
CA ARG A 17 -8.31 6.90 -4.30
C ARG A 17 -7.33 5.74 -4.42
N VAL A 18 -7.60 4.83 -5.37
CA VAL A 18 -6.73 3.69 -5.67
C VAL A 18 -6.23 3.75 -7.09
N GLY A 19 -4.92 3.67 -7.23
CA GLY A 19 -4.24 3.41 -8.49
C GLY A 19 -3.57 2.04 -8.50
N TYR A 20 -3.25 1.59 -9.70
CA TYR A 20 -2.39 0.43 -9.93
C TYR A 20 -1.25 0.89 -10.80
N GLU A 21 -0.03 0.47 -10.48
CA GLU A 21 1.12 0.66 -11.33
C GLU A 21 1.79 -0.69 -11.53
N SER A 22 1.89 -1.12 -12.78
CA SER A 22 2.90 -2.10 -13.16
C SER A 22 4.23 -1.35 -13.19
N SER A 23 5.15 -1.75 -12.34
CA SER A 23 6.48 -1.18 -12.28
C SER A 23 7.47 -2.27 -12.68
N ASP A 24 8.26 -1.96 -13.70
CA ASP A 24 9.48 -2.67 -14.04
C ASP A 24 10.58 -2.25 -13.06
N ASP A 25 10.32 -2.31 -11.74
CA ASP A 25 11.31 -1.95 -10.72
C ASP A 25 12.36 -3.07 -10.69
N VAL A 26 13.60 -2.71 -11.01
CA VAL A 26 14.78 -3.56 -10.82
C VAL A 26 14.89 -3.86 -9.32
N ALA A 27 14.39 -5.02 -8.89
CA ALA A 27 14.70 -5.54 -7.57
C ALA A 27 16.08 -6.21 -7.67
N GLU A 28 17.08 -5.62 -7.03
CA GLU A 28 18.30 -6.36 -6.72
C GLU A 28 17.95 -7.50 -5.75
N VAL A 29 17.98 -8.73 -6.24
CA VAL A 29 17.89 -9.91 -5.39
C VAL A 29 19.30 -10.21 -4.88
N GLY A 30 19.66 -9.60 -3.75
CA GLY A 30 20.94 -9.85 -3.07
C GLY A 30 21.72 -8.57 -2.79
N GLY A 31 22.29 -8.48 -1.59
CA GLY A 31 23.10 -7.35 -1.14
C GLY A 31 24.42 -7.20 -1.90
N GLY A 32 24.34 -6.75 -3.17
CA GLY A 32 25.46 -6.14 -3.89
C GLY A 32 26.37 -7.06 -4.72
N SER A 33 25.92 -8.23 -5.21
CA SER A 33 26.81 -9.13 -5.97
C SER A 33 26.24 -9.86 -7.19
N TYR A 34 24.95 -9.70 -7.55
CA TYR A 34 24.40 -10.34 -8.76
C TYR A 34 23.20 -9.57 -9.35
N PRO A 35 23.39 -8.74 -10.40
CA PRO A 35 22.31 -7.95 -10.98
C PRO A 35 21.73 -8.66 -12.21
N ALA A 36 20.84 -9.63 -12.03
CA ALA A 36 20.16 -10.23 -13.19
C ALA A 36 18.88 -10.98 -12.80
N SER A 37 17.78 -10.27 -12.53
CA SER A 37 16.41 -10.78 -12.71
C SER A 37 15.41 -9.62 -12.76
N TYR A 38 14.71 -9.49 -13.88
CA TYR A 38 13.56 -8.60 -14.02
C TYR A 38 12.37 -9.23 -13.27
N LEU A 39 11.86 -8.56 -12.26
CA LEU A 39 10.62 -8.96 -11.59
C LEU A 39 9.59 -7.86 -11.82
N GLU A 40 8.70 -8.10 -12.77
CA GLU A 40 7.48 -7.30 -12.94
C GLU A 40 6.75 -7.25 -11.59
N SER A 41 6.66 -6.07 -10.99
CA SER A 41 5.88 -5.87 -9.77
C SER A 41 4.60 -5.14 -10.10
N ILE A 42 3.52 -5.62 -9.49
CA ILE A 42 2.28 -4.86 -9.40
C ILE A 42 2.33 -4.10 -8.08
N ALA A 43 2.21 -2.79 -8.14
CA ALA A 43 2.12 -1.92 -6.99
C ALA A 43 0.70 -1.37 -6.85
N VAL A 44 0.22 -1.28 -5.63
CA VAL A 44 -1.07 -0.65 -5.29
C VAL A 44 -0.79 0.72 -4.70
N LYS A 45 -1.37 1.73 -5.34
CA LYS A 45 -1.24 3.13 -4.96
C LYS A 45 -2.48 3.59 -4.20
N LEU A 46 -2.31 4.15 -3.01
CA LEU A 46 -3.39 4.76 -2.22
C LEU A 46 -3.09 6.23 -1.96
N SER A 47 -4.08 7.09 -2.21
CA SER A 47 -4.06 8.49 -1.79
C SER A 47 -5.40 8.88 -1.19
N HIS A 48 -5.40 9.84 -0.28
CA HIS A 48 -6.61 10.31 0.40
C HIS A 48 -6.73 11.82 0.24
N GLU A 49 -7.94 12.31 -0.04
CA GLU A 49 -8.15 13.74 -0.33
C GLU A 49 -7.83 14.66 0.86
N LYS A 50 -8.02 14.16 2.09
CA LYS A 50 -7.90 14.92 3.33
C LYS A 50 -6.72 14.52 4.23
N ILE A 51 -6.03 13.43 3.92
CA ILE A 51 -4.95 12.89 4.76
C ILE A 51 -3.72 12.74 3.87
N SER A 52 -2.59 13.30 4.29
CA SER A 52 -1.34 13.14 3.57
C SER A 52 -0.83 11.71 3.65
N SER A 53 -0.10 11.28 2.63
CA SER A 53 0.58 9.97 2.62
C SER A 53 1.52 9.81 3.82
N THR A 54 2.29 10.84 4.18
CA THR A 54 3.18 10.81 5.35
C THR A 54 2.42 10.57 6.66
N GLN A 55 1.24 11.18 6.82
CA GLN A 55 0.43 10.92 8.00
C GLN A 55 -0.14 9.50 8.00
N LEU A 56 -0.63 9.02 6.86
CA LEU A 56 -1.12 7.65 6.72
C LEU A 56 -0.02 6.62 7.01
N GLU A 57 1.20 6.85 6.52
CA GLU A 57 2.35 5.98 6.80
C GLU A 57 2.65 5.94 8.29
N LYS A 58 2.71 7.11 8.95
CA LYS A 58 2.90 7.17 10.40
C LYS A 58 1.83 6.37 11.15
N ASP A 59 0.56 6.55 10.78
CA ASP A 59 -0.54 5.81 11.42
C ASP A 59 -0.44 4.30 11.16
N LEU A 60 0.00 3.89 9.96
CA LEU A 60 0.23 2.48 9.59
C LEU A 60 1.43 1.87 10.34
N LEU A 61 2.41 2.66 10.76
CA LEU A 61 3.51 2.20 11.60
C LEU A 61 3.09 2.04 13.07
N GLU A 62 2.04 2.74 13.51
CA GLU A 62 1.55 2.75 14.90
C GLU A 62 0.44 1.72 15.17
N VAL A 63 -0.02 0.96 14.17
CA VAL A 63 -0.95 -0.16 14.40
C VAL A 63 -0.26 -1.35 15.07
N GLU A 64 -1.05 -2.27 15.64
CA GLU A 64 -0.57 -3.44 16.37
C GLU A 64 0.44 -4.28 15.58
N ILE A 65 0.17 -4.48 14.28
CA ILE A 65 1.11 -5.08 13.34
C ILE A 65 1.51 -3.98 12.36
N PRO A 66 2.70 -3.36 12.53
CA PRO A 66 3.14 -2.25 11.70
C PRO A 66 3.18 -2.62 10.22
N ILE A 67 2.66 -1.72 9.38
CA ILE A 67 2.63 -1.91 7.93
C ILE A 67 3.57 -0.90 7.30
N ILE A 68 4.69 -1.40 6.77
CA ILE A 68 5.70 -0.57 6.12
C ILE A 68 5.33 -0.41 4.64
N THR A 69 5.31 0.83 4.16
CA THR A 69 4.96 1.17 2.79
C THR A 69 6.00 2.09 2.18
N ARG A 70 5.98 2.27 0.85
CA ARG A 70 6.74 3.34 0.20
C ARG A 70 5.85 4.57 0.01
N ILE A 71 6.43 5.77 0.07
CA ILE A 71 5.75 7.01 -0.33
C ILE A 71 6.40 7.55 -1.60
N LYS A 72 5.57 7.93 -2.58
CA LYS A 72 6.00 8.69 -3.76
C LYS A 72 4.86 9.60 -4.20
N ASP A 73 5.15 10.84 -4.56
CA ASP A 73 4.16 11.81 -5.08
C ASP A 73 2.88 11.89 -4.24
N ASN A 74 3.06 12.02 -2.92
CA ASN A 74 2.00 12.02 -1.89
C ASN A 74 1.05 10.80 -1.96
N THR A 75 1.56 9.65 -2.36
CA THR A 75 0.81 8.40 -2.51
C THR A 75 1.52 7.29 -1.75
N ILE A 76 0.76 6.54 -0.94
CA ILE A 76 1.21 5.30 -0.30
C ILE A 76 1.28 4.20 -1.36
N ILE A 77 2.36 3.43 -1.37
CA ILE A 77 2.59 2.34 -2.31
C ILE A 77 2.79 1.04 -1.53
N PHE A 78 1.92 0.07 -1.80
CA PHE A 78 2.09 -1.32 -1.38
C PHE A 78 2.69 -2.11 -2.54
N ASP A 79 3.86 -2.70 -2.32
CA ASP A 79 4.51 -3.58 -3.29
C ASP A 79 3.97 -5.00 -3.12
N MET A 80 3.33 -5.55 -4.15
CA MET A 80 2.73 -6.88 -4.04
C MET A 80 3.78 -8.00 -3.98
N ARG A 81 5.07 -7.72 -4.26
CA ARG A 81 6.16 -8.69 -4.05
C ARG A 81 6.35 -9.05 -2.57
N THR A 82 6.02 -8.13 -1.67
CA THR A 82 6.25 -8.28 -0.23
C THR A 82 4.97 -8.40 0.58
N LEU A 83 3.80 -8.41 -0.08
CA LEU A 83 2.49 -8.51 0.59
C LEU A 83 1.78 -9.79 0.15
N ALA A 84 1.68 -10.75 1.06
CA ALA A 84 1.01 -12.02 0.78
C ALA A 84 -0.51 -11.85 0.79
N SER A 85 -1.23 -12.63 -0.02
CA SER A 85 -2.70 -12.50 -0.14
C SER A 85 -3.46 -12.68 1.18
N ARG A 86 -2.93 -13.48 2.11
CA ARG A 86 -3.51 -13.66 3.45
C ARG A 86 -3.41 -12.41 4.33
N GLU A 87 -2.51 -11.49 4.01
CA GLU A 87 -2.23 -10.26 4.78
C GLU A 87 -3.10 -9.10 4.29
N PHE A 88 -3.84 -9.26 3.19
CA PHE A 88 -4.68 -8.21 2.64
C PHE A 88 -5.74 -7.76 3.65
N ASP A 89 -6.45 -8.69 4.28
CA ASP A 89 -7.50 -8.37 5.27
C ASP A 89 -6.96 -7.59 6.48
N LEU A 90 -5.73 -7.88 6.89
CA LEU A 90 -5.04 -7.14 7.95
C LEU A 90 -4.79 -5.69 7.53
N VAL A 91 -4.18 -5.48 6.35
CA VAL A 91 -3.90 -4.12 5.83
C VAL A 91 -5.18 -3.30 5.73
N LEU A 92 -6.26 -3.93 5.28
CA LEU A 92 -7.56 -3.28 5.11
C LEU A 92 -8.23 -2.94 6.44
N GLY A 93 -8.15 -3.85 7.41
CA GLY A 93 -8.63 -3.60 8.76
C GLY A 93 -7.93 -2.40 9.38
N SER A 94 -6.61 -2.34 9.26
CA SER A 94 -5.79 -1.22 9.71
C SER A 94 -6.17 0.09 9.04
N LEU A 95 -6.25 0.12 7.70
CA LEU A 95 -6.65 1.33 6.94
C LEU A 95 -8.03 1.84 7.36
N LYS A 96 -9.02 0.95 7.50
CA LYS A 96 -10.37 1.33 7.94
C LYS A 96 -10.37 1.93 9.33
N LYS A 97 -9.62 1.35 10.27
CA LYS A 97 -9.52 1.84 11.65
C LYS A 97 -8.86 3.22 11.69
N ILE A 98 -7.76 3.40 10.96
CA ILE A 98 -7.02 4.66 10.85
C ILE A 98 -7.92 5.76 10.30
N ILE A 99 -8.57 5.51 9.16
CA ILE A 99 -9.41 6.50 8.49
C ILE A 99 -10.62 6.85 9.37
N LYS A 100 -11.30 5.85 9.94
CA LYS A 100 -12.44 6.06 10.84
C LYS A 100 -12.03 6.94 12.03
N ASN A 101 -10.91 6.67 12.68
CA ASN A 101 -10.46 7.45 13.83
C ASN A 101 -10.16 8.94 13.53
N LYS A 102 -9.93 9.32 12.27
CA LYS A 102 -9.70 10.72 11.88
C LYS A 102 -10.96 11.52 11.55
N PHE A 103 -12.10 10.86 11.37
CA PHE A 103 -13.37 11.49 10.98
C PHE A 103 -14.55 11.12 11.89
N VAL A 104 -14.27 10.50 13.04
CA VAL A 104 -15.22 10.32 14.15
C VAL A 104 -15.14 11.50 15.09
#